data_AF-A0A1H4YGA9-F1
#
_entry.id   AF-A0A1H4YGA9-F1
#
_cell.length_a   1.000
_cell.length_b   1.000
_cell.length_c   1.000
_cell.angle_alpha   90.00
_cell.angle_beta   90.00
_cell.angle_gamma   90.00
#
_symmetry.space_group_name_H-M   'P 1'
#
loop_
_entity.id
_entity.type
_entity.pdbx_description
1 polymer ?
#
loop_
_entity_poly.entity_id
_entity_poly.type
_entity_poly.pdbx_seq_one_letter_code
_entity_poly.pdbx_strand_id
1 'polypeptide(L)'
;MTGFRRSSSLAVALIAAGALAGCSSGSGSGAPSTAAAPPSASASAPAQPAAAIPANVPGTYANGDWVVRLAADGTWEEDLRGQVNAYGGTYTVSGDQVVLRDRRGSSETATLQGDELRLPSITLTRR
;
A
#
# COMPACT_ATOMS: atom_id res chain seq x y z
N MET A 1 33.99 -1.25 -31.31
CA MET A 1 35.21 -0.50 -30.91
C MET A 1 34.85 0.97 -31.06
N THR A 2 34.72 1.86 -30.06
CA THR A 2 35.44 2.18 -28.80
C THR A 2 34.44 2.93 -27.87
N GLY A 3 34.31 2.66 -26.56
CA GLY A 3 35.02 3.29 -25.41
C GLY A 3 34.52 4.73 -25.14
N PHE A 4 34.04 5.18 -23.96
CA PHE A 4 34.65 5.11 -22.62
C PHE A 4 33.64 5.50 -21.50
N ARG A 5 33.84 4.97 -20.29
CA ARG A 5 33.09 5.25 -19.04
C ARG A 5 33.52 6.55 -18.37
N ARG A 6 32.65 7.19 -17.57
CA ARG A 6 33.07 8.01 -16.41
C ARG A 6 32.12 7.82 -15.22
N SER A 7 32.65 7.21 -14.17
CA SER A 7 32.13 7.22 -12.81
C SER A 7 32.47 8.55 -12.13
N SER A 8 31.57 9.07 -11.29
CA SER A 8 31.93 10.07 -10.27
C SER A 8 31.27 9.71 -8.96
N SER A 9 32.05 9.09 -8.09
CA SER A 9 31.82 9.03 -6.65
C SER A 9 32.31 10.34 -6.04
N LEU A 10 31.52 10.97 -5.17
CA LEU A 10 32.01 11.94 -4.19
C LEU A 10 31.19 11.75 -2.92
N ALA A 11 31.92 11.54 -1.82
CA ALA A 11 31.43 11.15 -0.52
C ALA A 11 31.71 12.28 0.51
N VAL A 12 31.05 12.13 1.67
CA VAL A 12 31.41 12.66 3.00
C VAL A 12 31.03 14.11 3.34
N ALA A 13 30.23 14.28 4.41
CA ALA A 13 30.69 14.87 5.69
C ALA A 13 29.62 14.75 6.81
N LEU A 14 30.00 14.08 7.90
CA LEU A 14 29.36 14.09 9.21
C LEU A 14 29.77 15.33 10.02
N ILE A 15 28.96 15.65 11.05
CA ILE A 15 29.33 15.98 12.46
C ILE A 15 28.49 17.18 12.97
N ALA A 16 27.77 16.98 14.07
CA ALA A 16 27.90 17.80 15.29
C ALA A 16 27.11 17.18 16.47
N ALA A 17 27.86 16.88 17.53
CA ALA A 17 27.40 16.33 18.79
C ALA A 17 26.95 17.43 19.76
N GLY A 18 25.91 17.16 20.55
CA GLY A 18 25.54 17.93 21.72
C GLY A 18 25.69 17.06 22.98
N ALA A 19 26.55 17.48 23.90
CA ALA A 19 26.68 16.92 25.24
C ALA A 19 25.73 17.63 26.22
N LEU A 20 25.36 16.98 27.33
CA LEU A 20 25.53 17.50 28.70
C LEU A 20 25.12 16.45 29.76
N ALA A 21 26.15 16.04 30.53
CA ALA A 21 26.24 15.69 31.96
C ALA A 21 25.06 15.05 32.73
N GLY A 22 25.39 13.98 33.46
CA GLY A 22 24.67 13.51 34.65
C GLY A 22 25.34 12.30 35.30
N CYS A 23 26.23 12.53 36.28
CA CYS A 23 26.91 11.51 37.07
C CYS A 23 26.03 10.95 38.19
N SER A 24 26.10 9.63 38.44
CA SER A 24 26.12 9.11 39.82
C SER A 24 26.77 7.72 39.87
N SER A 25 27.71 7.57 40.80
CA SER A 25 28.56 6.39 41.04
C SER A 25 27.83 5.25 41.76
N GLY A 26 28.21 4.00 41.47
CA GLY A 26 27.82 2.85 42.28
C GLY A 26 28.46 1.55 41.81
N SER A 27 29.57 1.16 42.44
CA SER A 27 30.28 -0.11 42.27
C SER A 27 29.38 -1.32 42.60
N GLY A 28 29.48 -2.38 41.81
CA GLY A 28 28.89 -3.68 42.14
C GLY A 28 29.11 -4.73 41.06
N SER A 29 30.10 -5.61 41.28
CA SER A 29 30.32 -6.81 40.49
C SER A 29 29.14 -7.77 40.59
N GLY A 30 28.69 -8.30 39.44
CA GLY A 30 27.75 -9.41 39.37
C GLY A 30 27.21 -9.63 37.96
N ALA A 31 27.74 -10.60 37.22
CA ALA A 31 26.96 -11.29 36.19
C ALA A 31 25.80 -12.04 36.89
N PRO A 32 24.64 -12.33 36.25
CA PRO A 32 24.52 -12.76 34.85
C PRO A 32 23.25 -12.26 34.12
N SER A 33 22.97 -12.89 32.98
CA SER A 33 21.66 -13.02 32.34
C SER A 33 21.32 -12.03 31.23
N THR A 34 21.50 -12.55 30.01
CA THR A 34 20.73 -12.22 28.81
C THR A 34 19.24 -11.98 29.13
N ALA A 35 18.84 -10.71 29.22
CA ALA A 35 17.44 -10.31 29.18
C ALA A 35 17.03 -10.19 27.72
N ALA A 36 16.46 -11.26 27.17
CA ALA A 36 15.77 -11.24 25.89
C ALA A 36 14.59 -10.26 26.00
N ALA A 37 14.54 -9.28 25.11
CA ALA A 37 13.37 -8.41 24.95
C ALA A 37 12.14 -9.28 24.66
N PRO A 38 10.99 -9.05 25.32
CA PRO A 38 9.79 -9.79 24.98
C PRO A 38 9.42 -9.44 23.53
N PRO A 39 9.15 -10.45 22.66
CA PRO A 39 8.62 -10.15 21.35
C PRO A 39 7.27 -9.46 21.54
N SER A 40 7.14 -8.23 21.00
CA SER A 40 5.86 -7.58 20.82
C SER A 40 5.00 -8.51 19.97
N ALA A 41 4.12 -9.27 20.64
CA ALA A 41 3.07 -10.02 19.97
C ALA A 41 2.17 -8.98 19.30
N SER A 42 2.45 -8.69 18.03
CA SER A 42 1.49 -8.05 17.15
C SER A 42 0.31 -9.02 17.09
N ALA A 43 -0.74 -8.71 17.86
CA ALA A 43 -1.99 -9.43 17.80
C ALA A 43 -2.53 -9.22 16.39
N SER A 44 -2.22 -10.16 15.49
CA SER A 44 -2.87 -10.25 14.18
C SER A 44 -4.35 -10.42 14.45
N ALA A 45 -5.11 -9.35 14.23
CA ALA A 45 -6.56 -9.40 14.27
C ALA A 45 -7.03 -10.57 13.40
N PRO A 46 -8.06 -11.34 13.83
CA PRO A 46 -8.56 -12.45 13.03
C PRO A 46 -8.85 -11.97 11.62
N ALA A 47 -8.33 -12.66 10.60
CA ALA A 47 -8.69 -12.38 9.22
C ALA A 47 -10.19 -12.66 9.07
N GLN A 48 -10.98 -11.59 9.08
CA GLN A 48 -12.41 -11.68 8.88
C GLN A 48 -12.65 -12.24 7.48
N PRO A 49 -13.55 -13.23 7.30
CA PRO A 49 -13.84 -13.77 5.98
C PRO A 49 -14.19 -12.65 5.03
N ALA A 50 -13.56 -12.61 3.85
CA ALA A 50 -13.91 -11.65 2.83
C ALA A 50 -15.40 -11.81 2.51
N ALA A 51 -16.17 -10.73 2.65
CA ALA A 51 -17.58 -10.74 2.29
C ALA A 51 -17.72 -11.14 0.82
N ALA A 52 -18.71 -11.98 0.53
CA ALA A 52 -18.98 -12.39 -0.86
C ALA A 52 -19.31 -11.16 -1.71
N ILE A 53 -18.70 -11.08 -2.90
CA ILE A 53 -18.90 -9.96 -3.81
C ILE A 53 -20.22 -10.16 -4.56
N PRO A 54 -21.12 -9.16 -4.58
CA PRO A 54 -22.36 -9.26 -5.34
C PRO A 54 -22.09 -9.42 -6.84
N ALA A 55 -22.83 -10.31 -7.52
CA ALA A 55 -22.59 -10.66 -8.92
C ALA A 55 -22.73 -9.48 -9.91
N ASN A 56 -23.41 -8.41 -9.51
CA ASN A 56 -23.57 -7.19 -10.31
C ASN A 56 -22.38 -6.22 -10.22
N VAL A 57 -21.38 -6.49 -9.37
CA VAL A 57 -20.22 -5.62 -9.21
C VAL A 57 -19.09 -5.94 -10.19
N PRO A 58 -18.68 -7.21 -10.40
CA PRO A 58 -17.65 -7.55 -11.37
C PRO A 58 -18.01 -7.09 -12.78
N GLY A 59 -17.05 -6.49 -13.48
CA GLY A 59 -17.28 -5.88 -14.78
C GLY A 59 -16.16 -4.94 -15.21
N THR A 60 -16.30 -4.41 -16.43
CA THR A 60 -15.42 -3.38 -16.97
C THR A 60 -16.14 -2.05 -16.94
N TYR A 61 -15.54 -1.04 -16.31
CA TYR A 61 -16.04 0.33 -16.21
C TYR A 61 -15.06 1.24 -16.92
N ALA A 62 -15.54 2.12 -17.80
CA ALA A 62 -14.65 2.95 -18.60
C ALA A 62 -15.18 4.37 -18.83
N ASN A 63 -14.25 5.31 -18.98
CA ASN A 63 -14.50 6.66 -19.45
C ASN A 63 -13.30 7.12 -20.29
N GLY A 64 -13.47 7.14 -21.61
CA GLY A 64 -12.37 7.43 -22.55
C GLY A 64 -11.19 6.49 -22.34
N ASP A 65 -10.03 7.05 -22.01
CA ASP A 65 -8.77 6.33 -21.81
C ASP A 65 -8.57 5.78 -20.38
N TRP A 66 -9.57 5.87 -19.51
CA TRP A 66 -9.55 5.27 -18.18
C TRP A 66 -10.46 4.05 -18.15
N VAL A 67 -9.90 2.89 -17.83
CA VAL A 67 -10.65 1.62 -17.72
C VAL A 67 -10.33 0.96 -16.38
N VAL A 68 -11.34 0.64 -15.58
CA VAL A 68 -11.23 -0.17 -14.36
C VAL A 68 -11.95 -1.49 -14.57
N ARG A 69 -11.27 -2.60 -14.28
CA ARG A 69 -11.85 -3.95 -14.34
C ARG A 69 -11.93 -4.52 -12.93
N LEU A 70 -13.13 -4.89 -12.51
CA LEU A 70 -13.39 -5.57 -11.25
C LEU A 70 -13.64 -7.05 -11.54
N ALA A 71 -12.81 -7.94 -11.01
CA ALA A 71 -12.94 -9.38 -11.17
C ALA A 71 -13.78 -10.00 -10.04
N ALA A 72 -14.44 -11.12 -10.30
CA ALA A 72 -15.31 -11.79 -9.31
C ALA A 72 -14.55 -12.36 -8.10
N ASP A 73 -13.23 -12.51 -8.20
CA ASP A 73 -12.35 -12.99 -7.14
C ASP A 73 -11.90 -11.89 -6.15
N GLY A 74 -12.36 -10.65 -6.35
CA GLY A 74 -11.98 -9.52 -5.52
C GLY A 74 -10.68 -8.83 -5.93
N THR A 75 -10.17 -9.11 -7.13
CA THR A 75 -9.05 -8.36 -7.72
C THR A 75 -9.54 -7.27 -8.67
N TRP A 76 -8.76 -6.20 -8.81
CA TRP A 76 -9.02 -5.15 -9.79
C TRP A 76 -7.75 -4.73 -10.52
N GLU A 77 -7.92 -4.26 -11.74
CA GLU A 77 -6.87 -3.67 -12.56
C GLU A 77 -7.38 -2.39 -13.22
N GLU A 78 -6.47 -1.46 -13.46
CA GLU A 78 -6.75 -0.19 -14.11
C GLU A 78 -5.83 0.03 -15.30
N ASP A 79 -6.40 0.44 -16.43
CA ASP A 79 -5.66 1.03 -17.54
C ASP A 79 -5.88 2.54 -17.49
N LEU A 80 -4.77 3.27 -17.59
CA LEU A 80 -4.80 4.73 -17.53
C LEU A 80 -4.02 5.29 -18.72
N ARG A 81 -4.72 6.04 -19.59
CA ARG A 81 -4.11 6.75 -20.73
C ARG A 81 -3.29 5.83 -21.64
N GLY A 82 -3.83 4.64 -21.90
CA GLY A 82 -3.20 3.62 -22.74
C GLY A 82 -2.11 2.79 -22.05
N GLN A 83 -1.76 3.09 -20.80
CA GLN A 83 -0.90 2.21 -20.00
C GLN A 83 -1.75 1.07 -19.43
N VAL A 84 -1.52 -0.14 -19.93
CA VAL A 84 -2.22 -1.34 -19.48
C VAL A 84 -1.74 -1.77 -18.09
N ASN A 85 -2.67 -2.12 -17.20
CA ASN A 85 -2.43 -2.51 -15.81
C ASN A 85 -1.52 -1.49 -15.09
N ALA A 86 -1.84 -0.21 -15.26
CA ALA A 86 -1.12 0.89 -14.63
C ALA A 86 -1.18 0.80 -13.10
N TYR A 87 -2.35 0.42 -12.58
CA TYR A 87 -2.61 0.18 -11.16
C TYR A 87 -3.48 -1.06 -10.99
N GLY A 88 -3.54 -1.56 -9.76
CA GLY A 88 -4.41 -2.68 -9.42
C GLY A 88 -4.12 -3.25 -8.05
N GLY A 89 -4.98 -4.17 -7.63
CA GLY A 89 -4.87 -4.81 -6.33
C GLY A 89 -6.14 -5.56 -5.96
N THR A 90 -6.59 -5.41 -4.72
CA THR A 90 -7.80 -6.07 -4.22
C THR A 90 -8.90 -5.05 -3.97
N TYR A 91 -10.14 -5.49 -4.06
CA TYR A 91 -11.28 -4.65 -3.70
C TYR A 91 -12.26 -5.40 -2.81
N THR A 92 -13.02 -4.62 -2.05
CA THR A 92 -14.11 -5.11 -1.21
C THR A 92 -15.37 -4.31 -1.47
N VAL A 93 -16.53 -4.93 -1.28
CA VAL A 93 -17.83 -4.28 -1.47
C VAL A 93 -18.59 -4.26 -0.14
N SER A 94 -19.16 -3.11 0.19
CA SER A 94 -20.06 -2.93 1.33
C SER A 94 -21.23 -2.05 0.92
N GLY A 95 -22.38 -2.67 0.63
CA GLY A 95 -23.52 -1.96 0.05
C GLY A 95 -23.17 -1.42 -1.34
N ASP A 96 -23.37 -0.12 -1.54
CA ASP A 96 -22.99 0.62 -2.74
C ASP A 96 -21.53 1.08 -2.74
N GLN A 97 -20.77 0.88 -1.66
CA GLN A 97 -19.37 1.27 -1.61
C GLN A 97 -18.43 0.15 -2.10
N VAL A 98 -17.50 0.52 -2.98
CA VAL A 98 -16.40 -0.31 -3.45
C VAL A 98 -15.10 0.32 -2.97
N VAL A 99 -14.34 -0.39 -2.14
CA VAL A 99 -13.02 0.07 -1.69
C VAL A 99 -11.97 -0.62 -2.52
N LEU A 100 -11.25 0.13 -3.35
CA LEU A 100 -10.12 -0.31 -4.16
C LEU A 100 -8.84 -0.14 -3.34
N ARG A 101 -8.11 -1.23 -3.09
CA ARG A 101 -6.80 -1.21 -2.42
C ARG A 101 -5.73 -1.55 -3.45
N ASP A 102 -4.82 -0.62 -3.69
CA ASP A 102 -3.68 -0.81 -4.58
C ASP A 102 -2.60 -1.65 -3.91
N ARG A 103 -1.84 -2.40 -4.71
CA ARG A 103 -0.72 -3.24 -4.25
C ARG A 103 0.35 -2.47 -3.47
N ARG A 104 0.47 -1.15 -3.66
CA ARG A 104 1.43 -0.26 -2.99
C ARG A 104 0.87 0.34 -1.70
N GLY A 105 -0.32 -0.08 -1.26
CA GLY A 105 -0.91 0.30 0.03
C GLY A 105 -1.77 1.56 0.00
N SER A 106 -1.98 2.18 -1.18
CA SER A 106 -2.97 3.24 -1.35
C SER A 106 -4.38 2.65 -1.44
N SER A 107 -5.39 3.44 -1.08
CA SER A 107 -6.80 3.01 -1.17
C SER A 107 -7.66 4.14 -1.73
N GLU A 108 -8.69 3.77 -2.48
CA GLU A 108 -9.70 4.69 -2.97
C GLU A 108 -11.09 4.09 -2.76
N THR A 109 -12.06 4.94 -2.43
CA THR A 109 -13.46 4.53 -2.28
C THR A 109 -14.25 5.02 -3.48
N ALA A 110 -14.91 4.10 -4.15
CA ALA A 110 -15.87 4.35 -5.20
C ALA A 110 -17.29 4.03 -4.75
N THR A 111 -18.28 4.65 -5.39
CA THR A 111 -19.70 4.37 -5.19
C THR A 111 -20.29 3.76 -6.46
N LEU A 112 -21.00 2.64 -6.32
CA LEU A 112 -21.78 2.03 -7.38
C LEU A 112 -23.16 2.69 -7.47
N GLN A 113 -23.52 3.16 -8.65
CA GLN A 113 -24.85 3.71 -8.95
C GLN A 113 -25.35 3.16 -10.29
N GLY A 114 -26.14 2.08 -10.24
CA GLY A 114 -26.57 1.36 -11.44
C GLY A 114 -25.36 0.83 -12.22
N ASP A 115 -25.19 1.30 -13.45
CA ASP A 115 -24.07 0.96 -14.32
C ASP A 115 -22.84 1.87 -14.13
N GLU A 116 -22.85 2.79 -13.18
CA GLU A 116 -21.74 3.70 -12.92
C GLU A 116 -20.89 3.27 -11.73
N LEU A 117 -19.58 3.38 -11.88
CA LEU A 117 -18.59 3.35 -10.81
C LEU A 117 -18.05 4.77 -10.63
N ARG A 118 -18.43 5.44 -9.53
CA ARG A 118 -18.08 6.82 -9.23
C ARG A 118 -16.91 6.89 -8.27
N LEU A 119 -15.75 7.30 -8.78
CA LEU A 119 -14.58 7.64 -7.99
C LEU A 119 -14.61 9.15 -7.67
N PRO A 120 -13.84 9.65 -6.69
CA PRO A 120 -13.88 11.06 -6.28
C PRO A 120 -13.65 12.07 -7.42
N SER A 121 -12.83 11.69 -8.41
CA SER A 121 -12.42 12.57 -9.51
C SER A 121 -13.02 12.18 -10.87
N ILE A 122 -13.68 11.02 -10.98
CA ILE A 122 -14.15 10.50 -12.26
C ILE A 122 -15.34 9.58 -12.09
N THR A 123 -16.24 9.60 -13.07
CA THR A 123 -17.30 8.58 -13.23
C THR A 123 -16.94 7.68 -14.39
N LEU A 124 -17.01 6.37 -14.16
CA LEU A 124 -16.80 5.33 -15.16
C LEU A 124 -18.12 4.61 -15.41
N THR A 125 -18.43 4.31 -16.67
CA THR A 125 -19.66 3.60 -17.04
C THR A 125 -19.33 2.16 -17.40
N ARG A 126 -20.15 1.22 -16.95
CA ARG A 126 -20.07 -0.20 -17.30
C ARG A 126 -20.18 -0.38 -18.82
N ARG A 127 -19.35 -1.27 -19.36
CA ARG A 127 -19.26 -1.64 -20.78
C ARG A 127 -19.84 -3.04 -21.02
#